data_AF-A0A960K823-F1
#
_entry.id   AF-A0A960K823-F1
#
_cell.length_a   1.000
_cell.length_b   1.000
_cell.length_c   1.000
_cell.angle_alpha   90.00
_cell.angle_beta   90.00
_cell.angle_gamma   90.00
#
_symmetry.space_group_name_H-M   'P 1'
#
loop_
_entity.id
_entity.type
_entity.pdbx_description
1 polymer ?
#
loop_
_entity_poly.entity_id
_entity_poly.type
_entity_poly.pdbx_seq_one_letter_code
_entity_poly.pdbx_strand_id
1 'polypeptide(L)'
;DQCLERWCEIPSFNRAGKMSTAGTYDAIHGLQGIFRRDPSVNAFGGYNQVILYYCDSSNWIGSESHTGLTATTGALAGTSYDIEFHGEAIVNDAFATLLAGPVAADPGPAATFYSTPLPQLTTADEIVLTGDSAGGGGLRHHIDRLRELLVNAIPGPPQVYGIVDAGAPPVLSDSWIDWSDPASPLDYPDYLLNDVVPRAEVFWGADSTALDQSCLNAGFTAAHNAVGSHPEICYDTTFTLLNHISTPFFLHQDINDPLGREKYLSWNLFLSGPDFWRAQATQLMQVATGPGGLEPWAVQPGAFGPKCDLHISILDNHFYSHHVNPAGLSFHDLVDNWRNGLAPASDIQPDFNAGAPYTPSICP
;
A
#
# COMPACT_ATOMS: atom_id res chain seq x y z
N ASP A 1 -17.85 -8.89 -13.40
CA ASP A 1 -18.22 -7.68 -14.19
C ASP A 1 -17.12 -6.63 -14.17
N GLN A 2 -16.84 -5.99 -13.03
CA GLN A 2 -15.80 -4.93 -12.93
C GLN A 2 -14.40 -5.34 -13.43
N CYS A 3 -13.98 -6.59 -13.23
CA CYS A 3 -12.71 -7.10 -13.77
C CYS A 3 -12.69 -7.12 -15.31
N LEU A 4 -13.80 -7.51 -15.93
CA LEU A 4 -13.91 -7.53 -17.38
C LEU A 4 -14.00 -6.11 -17.95
N GLU A 5 -14.72 -5.21 -17.28
CA GLU A 5 -14.73 -3.79 -17.64
C GLU A 5 -13.32 -3.19 -17.56
N ARG A 6 -12.58 -3.46 -16.49
CA ARG A 6 -11.18 -3.06 -16.33
C ARG A 6 -10.29 -3.58 -17.46
N TRP A 7 -10.52 -4.80 -17.93
CA TRP A 7 -9.79 -5.38 -19.06
C TRP A 7 -10.15 -4.71 -20.40
N CYS A 8 -11.43 -4.46 -20.65
CA CYS A 8 -11.94 -4.02 -21.95
C CYS A 8 -11.98 -2.49 -22.15
N GLU A 9 -11.88 -1.68 -21.10
CA GLU A 9 -11.93 -0.22 -21.19
C GLU A 9 -10.62 0.45 -21.67
N ILE A 10 -10.74 1.57 -22.40
CA ILE A 10 -9.67 2.46 -22.92
C ILE A 10 -10.11 3.93 -22.64
N PRO A 11 -9.29 4.97 -22.29
CA PRO A 11 -7.81 5.07 -22.24
C PRO A 11 -7.18 5.71 -20.97
N SER A 12 -7.91 6.12 -19.90
CA SER A 12 -7.30 7.04 -18.91
C SER A 12 -6.24 6.41 -18.00
N PHE A 13 -6.19 5.09 -17.92
CA PHE A 13 -5.13 4.32 -17.27
C PHE A 13 -4.94 3.02 -18.07
N ASN A 14 -3.71 2.49 -18.18
CA ASN A 14 -3.46 1.17 -18.77
C ASN A 14 -4.04 0.05 -17.88
N ARG A 15 -5.38 -0.06 -17.84
CA ARG A 15 -6.14 -0.93 -16.93
C ARG A 15 -5.92 -2.40 -17.26
N ALA A 16 -5.95 -2.76 -18.55
CA ALA A 16 -5.54 -4.09 -19.02
C ALA A 16 -4.08 -4.42 -18.67
N GLY A 17 -3.19 -3.43 -18.75
CA GLY A 17 -1.80 -3.58 -18.29
C GLY A 17 -1.69 -3.87 -16.80
N LYS A 18 -2.70 -3.58 -15.96
CA LYS A 18 -2.71 -4.00 -14.54
C LYS A 18 -3.30 -5.39 -14.32
N MET A 19 -3.56 -6.11 -15.42
CA MET A 19 -4.13 -7.47 -15.45
C MET A 19 -3.34 -8.40 -16.39
N SER A 20 -2.27 -7.90 -17.01
CA SER A 20 -1.43 -8.68 -17.92
C SER A 20 -0.06 -8.04 -18.09
N THR A 21 0.95 -8.88 -18.30
CA THR A 21 2.28 -8.47 -18.74
C THR A 21 2.40 -8.40 -20.27
N ALA A 22 1.38 -8.83 -21.01
CA ALA A 22 1.38 -8.78 -22.47
C ALA A 22 1.47 -7.32 -22.95
N GLY A 23 2.50 -7.01 -23.74
CA GLY A 23 2.75 -5.66 -24.23
C GLY A 23 3.35 -4.71 -23.19
N THR A 24 3.83 -5.22 -22.05
CA THR A 24 4.70 -4.44 -21.15
C THR A 24 6.04 -4.14 -21.83
N TYR A 25 6.70 -3.07 -21.38
CA TYR A 25 7.99 -2.67 -21.92
C TYR A 25 9.09 -3.65 -21.51
N ASP A 26 10.00 -3.96 -22.43
CA ASP A 26 11.19 -4.79 -22.15
C ASP A 26 12.11 -4.17 -21.08
N ALA A 27 11.99 -2.87 -20.83
CA ALA A 27 12.72 -2.16 -19.78
C ALA A 27 11.96 -0.92 -19.30
N ILE A 28 11.98 -0.71 -17.98
CA ILE A 28 11.55 0.52 -17.32
C ILE A 28 12.80 1.35 -17.00
N HIS A 29 12.90 2.54 -17.59
CA HIS A 29 14.05 3.43 -17.46
C HIS A 29 13.62 4.85 -17.05
N GLY A 30 14.54 5.60 -16.46
CA GLY A 30 14.32 7.02 -16.15
C GLY A 30 13.33 7.29 -15.01
N LEU A 31 13.06 6.29 -14.16
CA LEU A 31 12.21 6.46 -12.99
C LEU A 31 12.78 7.53 -12.04
N GLN A 32 11.87 8.31 -11.48
CA GLN A 32 12.16 9.38 -10.53
C GLN A 32 11.80 8.91 -9.11
N GLY A 33 11.63 9.86 -8.19
CA GLY A 33 11.31 9.56 -6.80
C GLY A 33 12.33 8.60 -6.18
N ILE A 34 11.85 7.63 -5.40
CA ILE A 34 12.71 6.65 -4.72
C ILE A 34 13.64 5.86 -5.66
N PHE A 35 13.29 5.75 -6.96
CA PHE A 35 14.11 5.04 -7.96
C PHE A 35 15.18 5.93 -8.61
N ARG A 36 15.24 7.23 -8.34
CA ARG A 36 16.26 8.12 -8.89
C ARG A 36 17.67 7.64 -8.51
N ARG A 37 18.55 7.41 -9.49
CA ARG A 37 19.90 6.80 -9.28
C ARG A 37 20.99 7.76 -8.77
N ASP A 38 20.66 9.01 -8.47
CA ASP A 38 21.62 10.05 -8.07
C ASP A 38 21.76 10.09 -6.55
N PRO A 39 22.83 9.52 -5.95
CA PRO A 39 22.98 9.45 -4.50
C PRO A 39 23.23 10.81 -3.84
N SER A 40 23.48 11.87 -4.61
CA SER A 40 23.60 13.24 -4.05
C SER A 40 22.24 13.89 -3.77
N VAL A 41 21.17 13.31 -4.31
CA VAL A 41 19.79 13.80 -4.16
C VAL A 41 18.89 12.74 -3.51
N ASN A 42 19.10 11.47 -3.83
CA ASN A 42 18.31 10.36 -3.33
C ASN A 42 19.16 9.49 -2.39
N ALA A 43 18.79 9.38 -1.12
CA ALA A 43 19.44 8.49 -0.17
C ALA A 43 19.45 7.01 -0.66
N PHE A 44 18.48 6.64 -1.49
CA PHE A 44 18.36 5.29 -2.09
C PHE A 44 19.03 5.16 -3.46
N GLY A 45 19.68 6.21 -3.98
CA GLY A 45 20.18 6.24 -5.36
C GLY A 45 21.26 5.21 -5.65
N GLY A 46 22.00 4.77 -4.63
CA GLY A 46 23.01 3.71 -4.72
C GLY A 46 22.48 2.29 -4.56
N TYR A 47 21.20 2.09 -4.26
CA TYR A 47 20.65 0.77 -3.93
C TYR A 47 20.50 -0.10 -5.18
N ASN A 48 20.43 -1.43 -4.98
CA ASN A 48 19.82 -2.30 -5.98
C ASN A 48 18.31 -1.99 -6.02
N GLN A 49 17.75 -1.81 -7.21
CA GLN A 49 16.37 -1.40 -7.39
C GLN A 49 15.59 -2.50 -8.10
N VAL A 50 14.46 -2.87 -7.53
CA VAL A 50 13.55 -3.90 -8.05
C VAL A 50 12.16 -3.31 -8.10
N ILE A 51 11.42 -3.61 -9.16
CA ILE A 51 10.02 -3.22 -9.33
C ILE A 51 9.24 -4.48 -9.63
N LEU A 52 8.26 -4.75 -8.78
CA LEU A 52 7.25 -5.75 -9.06
C LEU A 52 6.11 -5.04 -9.78
N TYR A 53 5.84 -5.44 -11.02
CA TYR A 53 4.80 -4.83 -11.83
C TYR A 53 3.44 -5.41 -11.45
N TYR A 54 2.54 -4.56 -10.96
CA TYR A 54 1.19 -4.98 -10.56
C TYR A 54 0.37 -5.46 -11.76
N CYS A 55 0.12 -6.77 -11.83
CA CYS A 55 -0.61 -7.41 -12.93
C CYS A 55 -1.71 -8.37 -12.48
N ASP A 56 -1.97 -8.51 -11.18
CA ASP A 56 -2.96 -9.45 -10.64
C ASP A 56 -4.30 -8.79 -10.28
N SER A 57 -4.35 -7.47 -10.04
CA SER A 57 -5.59 -6.76 -9.63
C SER A 57 -6.22 -7.22 -8.29
N SER A 58 -5.48 -7.97 -7.47
CA SER A 58 -5.92 -8.52 -6.18
C SER A 58 -5.34 -7.82 -4.96
N ASN A 59 -4.73 -6.64 -5.12
CA ASN A 59 -4.01 -5.94 -4.05
C ASN A 59 -2.78 -6.73 -3.54
N TRP A 60 -2.16 -7.53 -4.43
CA TRP A 60 -1.01 -8.42 -4.16
C TRP A 60 -1.29 -9.62 -3.27
N ILE A 61 -2.53 -9.89 -2.92
CA ILE A 61 -2.88 -10.93 -1.95
C ILE A 61 -3.69 -12.09 -2.56
N GLY A 62 -3.86 -12.12 -3.87
CA GLY A 62 -4.60 -13.18 -4.55
C GLY A 62 -3.88 -14.52 -4.60
N SER A 63 -4.65 -15.60 -4.53
CA SER A 63 -4.19 -16.99 -4.63
C SER A 63 -5.13 -17.91 -5.47
N GLU A 64 -6.09 -17.33 -6.20
CA GLU A 64 -7.16 -18.09 -6.88
C GLU A 64 -7.22 -17.87 -8.39
N SER A 65 -7.70 -18.90 -9.11
CA SER A 65 -8.03 -18.84 -10.53
C SER A 65 -9.53 -19.08 -10.74
N HIS A 66 -10.17 -18.22 -11.53
CA HIS A 66 -11.59 -18.32 -11.86
C HIS A 66 -11.75 -18.57 -13.36
N THR A 67 -12.38 -19.69 -13.71
CA THR A 67 -12.61 -20.10 -15.10
C THR A 67 -14.09 -20.10 -15.46
N GLY A 68 -14.42 -19.74 -16.69
CA GLY A 68 -15.78 -19.78 -17.21
C GLY A 68 -16.70 -18.73 -16.60
N LEU A 69 -16.14 -17.62 -16.07
CA LEU A 69 -16.94 -16.49 -15.62
C LEU A 69 -17.70 -15.91 -16.80
N THR A 70 -18.92 -15.44 -16.56
CA THR A 70 -19.71 -14.74 -17.58
C THR A 70 -20.20 -13.44 -16.98
N ALA A 71 -19.92 -12.32 -17.66
CA ALA A 71 -20.39 -11.02 -17.20
C ALA A 71 -21.92 -10.98 -17.21
N THR A 72 -22.53 -10.51 -16.13
CA THR A 72 -23.99 -10.53 -15.96
C THR A 72 -24.62 -9.16 -16.19
N THR A 73 -23.84 -8.08 -16.06
CA THR A 73 -24.29 -6.70 -16.23
C THR A 73 -23.39 -5.91 -17.20
N GLY A 74 -23.81 -4.68 -17.50
CA GLY A 74 -23.04 -3.73 -18.32
C GLY A 74 -23.03 -4.04 -19.82
N ALA A 75 -22.23 -3.27 -20.56
CA ALA A 75 -22.10 -3.38 -22.02
C ALA A 75 -21.45 -4.72 -22.48
N LEU A 76 -20.82 -5.43 -21.54
CA LEU A 76 -20.10 -6.68 -21.78
C LEU A 76 -20.90 -7.91 -21.32
N ALA A 77 -22.17 -7.75 -20.91
CA ALA A 77 -23.03 -8.85 -20.45
C ALA A 77 -23.09 -10.00 -21.47
N GLY A 78 -22.95 -11.24 -20.97
CA GLY A 78 -22.87 -12.46 -21.78
C GLY A 78 -21.47 -12.80 -22.30
N THR A 79 -20.48 -11.94 -22.09
CA THR A 79 -19.08 -12.24 -22.43
C THR A 79 -18.48 -13.18 -21.39
N SER A 80 -17.91 -14.29 -21.85
CA SER A 80 -17.18 -15.23 -20.99
C SER A 80 -15.69 -14.89 -20.93
N TYR A 81 -15.09 -15.05 -19.75
CA TYR A 81 -13.68 -14.79 -19.51
C TYR A 81 -13.15 -15.67 -18.37
N ASP A 82 -11.83 -15.86 -18.37
CA ASP A 82 -11.08 -16.45 -17.27
C ASP A 82 -10.22 -15.35 -16.65
N ILE A 83 -9.94 -15.45 -15.35
CA ILE A 83 -9.10 -14.51 -14.62
C ILE A 83 -8.34 -15.22 -13.51
N GLU A 84 -7.11 -14.78 -13.27
CA GLU A 84 -6.25 -15.33 -12.23
C GLU A 84 -5.75 -14.22 -11.32
N PHE A 85 -5.80 -14.47 -10.01
CA PHE A 85 -5.35 -13.59 -8.95
C PHE A 85 -4.21 -14.31 -8.23
N HIS A 86 -2.96 -14.00 -8.58
CA HIS A 86 -1.77 -14.68 -8.02
C HIS A 86 -0.80 -13.70 -7.37
N GLY A 87 -1.33 -12.61 -6.79
CA GLY A 87 -0.52 -11.56 -6.17
C GLY A 87 0.47 -12.10 -5.13
N GLU A 88 0.02 -13.04 -4.28
CA GLU A 88 0.89 -13.64 -3.26
C GLU A 88 2.03 -14.44 -3.88
N ALA A 89 1.71 -15.28 -4.87
CA ALA A 89 2.69 -16.10 -5.55
C ALA A 89 3.73 -15.22 -6.27
N ILE A 90 3.30 -14.12 -6.91
CA ILE A 90 4.20 -13.16 -7.56
C ILE A 90 5.20 -12.58 -6.55
N VAL A 91 4.73 -12.16 -5.37
CA VAL A 91 5.61 -11.62 -4.31
C VAL A 91 6.58 -12.71 -3.84
N ASN A 92 6.09 -13.90 -3.52
CA ASN A 92 6.92 -14.99 -3.00
C ASN A 92 7.99 -15.43 -4.03
N ASP A 93 7.61 -15.58 -5.30
CA ASP A 93 8.52 -15.97 -6.38
C ASP A 93 9.56 -14.90 -6.67
N ALA A 94 9.18 -13.62 -6.57
CA ALA A 94 10.13 -12.51 -6.72
C ALA A 94 11.21 -12.57 -5.62
N PHE A 95 10.84 -12.71 -4.36
CA PHE A 95 11.81 -12.81 -3.26
C PHE A 95 12.63 -14.10 -3.32
N ALA A 96 12.04 -15.23 -3.67
CA ALA A 96 12.77 -16.47 -3.90
C ALA A 96 13.82 -16.31 -5.01
N THR A 97 13.46 -15.64 -6.11
CA THR A 97 14.37 -15.34 -7.23
C THR A 97 15.52 -14.43 -6.81
N LEU A 98 15.22 -13.35 -6.07
CA LEU A 98 16.24 -12.40 -5.59
C LEU A 98 17.20 -13.03 -4.56
N LEU A 99 16.69 -13.90 -3.68
CA LEU A 99 17.50 -14.65 -2.73
C LEU A 99 18.37 -15.70 -3.43
N ALA A 100 17.85 -16.36 -4.46
CA ALA A 100 18.59 -17.35 -5.23
C ALA A 100 19.75 -16.71 -5.99
N GLY A 101 19.47 -15.69 -6.81
CA GLY A 101 20.37 -14.82 -7.59
C GLY A 101 21.73 -15.38 -8.09
N PRO A 102 22.60 -14.54 -8.67
CA PRO A 102 22.29 -13.22 -9.23
C PRO A 102 21.22 -13.31 -10.33
N VAL A 103 20.47 -12.22 -10.54
CA VAL A 103 19.39 -12.15 -11.54
C VAL A 103 19.87 -11.37 -12.77
N ALA A 104 19.98 -12.05 -13.91
CA ALA A 104 20.29 -11.43 -15.18
C ALA A 104 19.00 -10.99 -15.89
N ALA A 105 19.12 -10.03 -16.81
CA ALA A 105 18.02 -9.68 -17.70
C ALA A 105 17.62 -10.86 -18.59
N ASP A 106 16.35 -10.93 -18.96
CA ASP A 106 15.90 -11.89 -19.96
C ASP A 106 16.65 -11.69 -21.29
N PRO A 107 16.93 -12.78 -22.02
CA PRO A 107 17.50 -12.69 -23.36
C PRO A 107 16.64 -11.82 -24.27
N GLY A 108 17.26 -10.97 -25.09
CA GLY A 108 16.56 -10.11 -26.03
C GLY A 108 16.80 -8.62 -25.77
N PRO A 109 15.86 -7.72 -26.12
CA PRO A 109 16.05 -6.28 -25.97
C PRO A 109 16.32 -5.84 -24.53
N ALA A 110 15.74 -6.51 -23.53
CA ALA A 110 15.96 -6.22 -22.11
C ALA A 110 17.45 -6.28 -21.71
N ALA A 111 18.21 -7.25 -22.26
CA ALA A 111 19.64 -7.40 -22.02
C ALA A 111 20.49 -6.20 -22.46
N THR A 112 19.96 -5.35 -23.37
CA THR A 112 20.63 -4.10 -23.77
C THR A 112 20.49 -2.99 -22.72
N PHE A 113 19.44 -3.03 -21.91
CA PHE A 113 19.16 -2.04 -20.87
C PHE A 113 19.71 -2.46 -19.51
N TYR A 114 19.68 -3.76 -19.19
CA TYR A 114 20.10 -4.32 -17.90
C TYR A 114 21.29 -5.27 -18.07
N SER A 115 22.44 -4.72 -18.46
CA SER A 115 23.65 -5.51 -18.73
C SER A 115 24.38 -5.99 -17.47
N THR A 116 24.11 -5.39 -16.31
CA THR A 116 24.68 -5.80 -15.02
C THR A 116 23.64 -6.62 -14.27
N PRO A 117 23.93 -7.90 -13.96
CA PRO A 117 23.04 -8.71 -13.14
C PRO A 117 22.83 -8.09 -11.77
N LEU A 118 21.60 -8.17 -11.25
CA LEU A 118 21.31 -7.86 -9.85
C LEU A 118 22.04 -8.88 -8.97
N PRO A 119 22.80 -8.44 -7.95
CA PRO A 119 23.45 -9.35 -7.02
C PRO A 119 22.41 -10.12 -6.20
N GLN A 120 22.85 -11.21 -5.56
CA GLN A 120 22.00 -11.96 -4.63
C GLN A 120 21.59 -11.07 -3.45
N LEU A 121 20.31 -11.15 -3.09
CA LEU A 121 19.75 -10.41 -1.95
C LEU A 121 20.38 -10.81 -0.61
N THR A 122 20.99 -12.01 -0.53
CA THR A 122 21.68 -12.53 0.66
C THR A 122 22.93 -11.77 1.07
N THR A 123 23.30 -10.72 0.32
CA THR A 123 24.42 -9.83 0.62
C THR A 123 23.98 -8.43 1.05
N ALA A 124 22.67 -8.19 1.17
CA ALA A 124 22.15 -6.89 1.58
C ALA A 124 22.30 -6.67 3.09
N ASP A 125 22.77 -5.48 3.47
CA ASP A 125 22.76 -5.01 4.86
C ASP A 125 21.45 -4.27 5.20
N GLU A 126 20.77 -3.74 4.18
CA GLU A 126 19.53 -2.97 4.31
C GLU A 126 18.59 -3.27 3.15
N ILE A 127 17.30 -3.43 3.45
CA ILE A 127 16.23 -3.70 2.49
C ILE A 127 15.07 -2.76 2.78
N VAL A 128 14.67 -2.00 1.77
CA VAL A 128 13.53 -1.09 1.82
C VAL A 128 12.42 -1.66 0.94
N LEU A 129 11.31 -2.00 1.58
CA LEU A 129 10.12 -2.51 0.92
C LEU A 129 9.14 -1.37 0.76
N THR A 130 8.77 -1.05 -0.48
CA THR A 130 7.85 0.06 -0.77
C THR A 130 6.60 -0.43 -1.49
N GLY A 131 5.49 0.22 -1.20
CA GLY A 131 4.23 0.03 -1.92
C GLY A 131 3.44 1.33 -1.98
N ASP A 132 3.01 1.70 -3.19
CA ASP A 132 2.10 2.81 -3.43
C ASP A 132 0.67 2.31 -3.72
N SER A 133 -0.36 3.02 -3.25
CA SER A 133 -1.76 2.70 -3.55
C SER A 133 -2.10 1.24 -3.18
N ALA A 134 -2.57 0.44 -4.14
CA ALA A 134 -2.78 -0.99 -3.97
C ALA A 134 -1.49 -1.76 -3.61
N GLY A 135 -0.33 -1.30 -4.06
CA GLY A 135 0.98 -1.77 -3.59
C GLY A 135 1.21 -1.50 -2.10
N GLY A 136 0.73 -0.37 -1.59
CA GLY A 136 0.76 -0.06 -0.17
C GLY A 136 -0.17 -0.97 0.63
N GLY A 137 -1.30 -1.37 0.04
CA GLY A 137 -2.19 -2.40 0.58
C GLY A 137 -1.52 -3.77 0.66
N GLY A 138 -0.90 -4.22 -0.42
CA GLY A 138 -0.15 -5.48 -0.50
C GLY A 138 1.03 -5.54 0.45
N LEU A 139 1.81 -4.45 0.54
CA LEU A 139 2.96 -4.37 1.45
C LEU A 139 2.58 -4.71 2.89
N ARG A 140 1.42 -4.25 3.37
CA ARG A 140 0.98 -4.51 4.76
C ARG A 140 0.77 -5.99 5.03
N HIS A 141 0.13 -6.70 4.12
CA HIS A 141 -0.12 -8.13 4.30
C HIS A 141 1.15 -8.99 4.17
N HIS A 142 2.25 -8.40 3.69
CA HIS A 142 3.47 -9.14 3.39
C HIS A 142 4.67 -8.72 4.21
N ILE A 143 4.71 -7.49 4.74
CA ILE A 143 5.96 -6.92 5.25
C ILE A 143 6.54 -7.71 6.43
N ASP A 144 5.70 -8.21 7.33
CA ASP A 144 6.17 -8.97 8.50
C ASP A 144 6.70 -10.35 8.12
N ARG A 145 5.98 -11.09 7.28
CA ARG A 145 6.46 -12.38 6.76
C ARG A 145 7.70 -12.23 5.87
N LEU A 146 7.78 -11.15 5.08
CA LEU A 146 8.95 -10.85 4.26
C LEU A 146 10.15 -10.49 5.14
N ARG A 147 9.95 -9.69 6.19
CA ARG A 147 11.01 -9.40 7.17
C ARG A 147 11.50 -10.68 7.82
N GLU A 148 10.61 -11.56 8.27
CA GLU A 148 10.98 -12.85 8.85
C GLU A 148 11.80 -13.70 7.85
N LEU A 149 11.31 -13.84 6.61
CA LEU A 149 12.03 -14.52 5.53
C LEU A 149 13.45 -13.98 5.35
N LEU A 150 13.60 -12.65 5.25
CA LEU A 150 14.88 -11.99 4.98
C LEU A 150 15.84 -12.09 6.16
N VAL A 151 15.37 -11.86 7.39
CA VAL A 151 16.18 -12.00 8.60
C VAL A 151 16.70 -13.42 8.77
N ASN A 152 15.92 -14.43 8.37
CA ASN A 152 16.31 -15.83 8.46
C ASN A 152 17.23 -16.28 7.30
N ALA A 153 17.05 -15.71 6.11
CA ALA A 153 17.80 -16.11 4.91
C ALA A 153 19.19 -15.46 4.79
N ILE A 154 19.41 -14.31 5.43
CA ILE A 154 20.59 -13.47 5.20
C ILE A 154 21.59 -13.59 6.38
N PRO A 155 22.84 -14.03 6.13
CA PRO A 155 23.87 -14.11 7.17
C PRO A 155 24.26 -12.72 7.66
N GLY A 156 23.87 -12.38 8.90
CA GLY A 156 23.97 -11.01 9.42
C GLY A 156 22.68 -10.26 9.09
N PRO A 157 21.62 -10.45 9.89
CA PRO A 157 20.27 -10.02 9.55
C PRO A 157 20.21 -8.56 9.09
N PRO A 158 19.64 -8.28 7.89
CA PRO A 158 19.57 -6.93 7.38
C PRO A 158 18.62 -6.10 8.23
N GLN A 159 18.76 -4.78 8.10
CA GLN A 159 17.68 -3.88 8.47
C GLN A 159 16.59 -3.95 7.40
N VAL A 160 15.34 -4.14 7.82
CA VAL A 160 14.18 -4.23 6.91
C VAL A 160 13.16 -3.17 7.33
N TYR A 161 12.80 -2.29 6.39
CA TYR A 161 11.86 -1.20 6.61
C TYR A 161 10.79 -1.16 5.52
N GLY A 162 9.58 -0.77 5.91
CA GLY A 162 8.48 -0.47 4.99
C GLY A 162 8.36 1.00 4.66
N ILE A 163 8.00 1.33 3.42
CA ILE A 163 7.47 2.66 3.05
C ILE A 163 6.12 2.44 2.39
N VAL A 164 5.07 2.90 3.06
CA VAL A 164 3.70 2.77 2.62
C VAL A 164 3.25 4.13 2.10
N ASP A 165 2.95 4.22 0.81
CA ASP A 165 2.47 5.44 0.16
C ASP A 165 1.02 5.23 -0.30
N ALA A 166 0.12 6.18 -0.04
CA ALA A 166 -1.23 6.21 -0.62
C ALA A 166 -2.14 5.00 -0.34
N GLY A 167 -1.79 4.17 0.64
CA GLY A 167 -2.53 2.93 0.91
C GLY A 167 -3.42 3.00 2.14
N ALA A 168 -3.35 4.04 2.97
CA ALA A 168 -3.88 4.08 4.34
C ALA A 168 -4.93 5.18 4.51
N PRO A 169 -6.09 5.06 3.83
CA PRO A 169 -7.21 5.94 4.08
C PRO A 169 -7.65 5.85 5.56
N PRO A 170 -8.53 6.75 6.04
CA PRO A 170 -8.98 6.72 7.43
C PRO A 170 -9.58 5.36 7.81
N VAL A 171 -9.32 4.88 9.02
CA VAL A 171 -9.84 3.59 9.47
C VAL A 171 -11.37 3.64 9.58
N LEU A 172 -12.04 2.62 9.03
CA LEU A 172 -13.50 2.55 8.98
C LEU A 172 -14.16 2.18 10.31
N SER A 173 -13.37 1.70 11.27
CA SER A 173 -13.83 1.47 12.65
C SER A 173 -13.83 2.73 13.51
N ASP A 174 -13.42 3.89 12.98
CA ASP A 174 -13.44 5.15 13.74
C ASP A 174 -14.87 5.55 14.07
N SER A 175 -15.04 6.03 15.31
CA SER A 175 -16.25 6.67 15.81
C SER A 175 -16.76 7.87 14.99
N TRP A 176 -15.92 8.45 14.13
CA TRP A 176 -16.29 9.56 13.25
C TRP A 176 -16.97 9.14 11.96
N ILE A 177 -17.01 7.84 11.65
CA ILE A 177 -17.71 7.33 10.48
C ILE A 177 -19.22 7.39 10.71
N ASP A 178 -19.93 8.00 9.77
CA ASP A 178 -21.39 8.05 9.74
C ASP A 178 -21.95 6.92 8.86
N TRP A 179 -22.48 5.88 9.50
CA TRP A 179 -23.15 4.76 8.83
C TRP A 179 -24.66 4.98 8.64
N SER A 180 -25.18 6.19 8.90
CA SER A 180 -26.63 6.45 8.85
C SER A 180 -27.20 6.59 7.43
N ASP A 181 -26.35 6.67 6.41
CA ASP A 181 -26.80 6.76 5.02
C ASP A 181 -27.39 5.42 4.54
N PRO A 182 -28.61 5.39 3.98
CA PRO A 182 -29.22 4.16 3.47
C PRO A 182 -28.47 3.45 2.32
N ALA A 183 -27.54 4.15 1.64
CA ALA A 183 -26.67 3.59 0.61
C ALA A 183 -25.34 3.05 1.17
N SER A 184 -25.06 3.29 2.46
CA SER A 184 -23.94 2.70 3.18
C SER A 184 -24.30 1.36 3.83
N PRO A 185 -23.29 0.54 4.16
CA PRO A 185 -23.44 -0.53 5.13
C PRO A 185 -24.03 -0.03 6.46
N LEU A 186 -24.66 -0.94 7.21
CA LEU A 186 -25.35 -0.59 8.46
C LEU A 186 -24.40 -0.15 9.57
N ASP A 187 -23.22 -0.78 9.63
CA ASP A 187 -22.13 -0.50 10.55
C ASP A 187 -20.84 -1.13 10.01
N TYR A 188 -19.75 -1.01 10.78
CA TYR A 188 -18.46 -1.58 10.37
C TYR A 188 -18.46 -3.12 10.28
N PRO A 189 -19.03 -3.90 11.23
CA PRO A 189 -19.25 -5.34 11.05
C PRO A 189 -20.03 -5.69 9.77
N ASP A 190 -21.10 -4.97 9.46
CA ASP A 190 -21.90 -5.15 8.23
C ASP A 190 -21.06 -4.88 6.98
N TYR A 191 -20.27 -3.80 6.96
CA TYR A 191 -19.30 -3.52 5.90
C TYR A 191 -18.31 -4.66 5.69
N LEU A 192 -17.73 -5.20 6.77
CA LEU A 192 -16.79 -6.32 6.66
C LEU A 192 -17.48 -7.54 6.03
N LEU A 193 -18.65 -7.92 6.52
CA LEU A 193 -19.35 -9.13 6.07
C LEU A 193 -19.97 -9.02 4.69
N ASN A 194 -20.54 -7.86 4.34
CA ASN A 194 -21.34 -7.71 3.13
C ASN A 194 -20.59 -7.02 1.99
N ASP A 195 -19.53 -6.25 2.27
CA ASP A 195 -18.73 -5.61 1.23
C ASP A 195 -17.30 -6.15 1.14
N VAL A 196 -16.64 -6.41 2.27
CA VAL A 196 -15.24 -6.84 2.25
C VAL A 196 -15.14 -8.32 1.92
N VAL A 197 -15.81 -9.20 2.67
CA VAL A 197 -15.74 -10.66 2.46
C VAL A 197 -16.13 -11.09 1.05
N PRO A 198 -17.20 -10.59 0.42
CA PRO A 198 -17.52 -11.05 -0.94
C PRO A 198 -16.48 -10.65 -1.98
N ARG A 199 -15.72 -9.57 -1.75
CA ARG A 199 -14.58 -9.18 -2.60
C ARG A 199 -13.32 -9.96 -2.24
N ALA A 200 -13.11 -10.18 -0.94
CA ALA A 200 -12.04 -10.98 -0.38
C ALA A 200 -11.97 -12.37 -1.00
N GLU A 201 -13.11 -13.06 -1.00
CA GLU A 201 -13.26 -14.43 -1.49
C GLU A 201 -13.05 -14.55 -3.00
N VAL A 202 -13.24 -13.47 -3.77
CA VAL A 202 -12.89 -13.44 -5.20
C VAL A 202 -11.37 -13.52 -5.38
N PHE A 203 -10.58 -12.99 -4.44
CA PHE A 203 -9.15 -12.85 -4.59
C PHE A 203 -8.34 -13.93 -3.83
N TRP A 204 -8.64 -14.17 -2.56
CA TRP A 204 -7.69 -14.76 -1.58
C TRP A 204 -7.85 -16.26 -1.33
N GLY A 205 -8.82 -16.87 -2.00
CA GLY A 205 -9.11 -18.28 -1.79
C GLY A 205 -9.55 -18.61 -0.38
N ALA A 206 -9.74 -19.89 -0.13
CA ALA A 206 -10.29 -20.37 1.13
C ALA A 206 -9.30 -20.35 2.32
N ASP A 207 -8.00 -20.09 2.10
CA ASP A 207 -6.95 -20.32 3.10
C ASP A 207 -6.34 -19.06 3.73
N SER A 208 -6.65 -17.86 3.23
CA SER A 208 -6.18 -16.58 3.79
C SER A 208 -4.65 -16.48 3.96
N THR A 209 -3.89 -17.28 3.23
CA THR A 209 -2.42 -17.39 3.36
C THR A 209 -1.70 -16.10 2.99
N ALA A 210 -2.30 -15.32 2.09
CA ALA A 210 -1.78 -14.04 1.66
C ALA A 210 -1.93 -12.90 2.67
N LEU A 211 -2.79 -13.05 3.69
CA LEU A 211 -2.98 -12.01 4.70
C LEU A 211 -1.82 -12.01 5.71
N ASP A 212 -1.82 -10.95 6.52
CA ASP A 212 -0.97 -10.90 7.69
C ASP A 212 -1.39 -11.98 8.70
N GLN A 213 -0.45 -12.84 9.05
CA GLN A 213 -0.70 -14.01 9.90
C GLN A 213 -0.81 -13.66 11.38
N SER A 214 -0.24 -12.53 11.85
CA SER A 214 -0.46 -12.09 13.23
C SER A 214 -1.90 -11.62 13.42
N CYS A 215 -2.49 -10.98 12.40
CA CYS A 215 -3.92 -10.64 12.43
C CYS A 215 -4.82 -11.88 12.50
N LEU A 216 -4.49 -12.96 11.79
CA LEU A 216 -5.25 -14.21 11.83
C LEU A 216 -5.05 -15.03 13.12
N ASN A 217 -4.17 -14.58 14.04
CA ASN A 217 -3.92 -15.28 15.28
C ASN A 217 -5.18 -15.33 16.18
N ALA A 218 -5.56 -16.54 16.58
CA ALA A 218 -6.72 -16.78 17.46
C ALA A 218 -6.62 -16.06 18.83
N GLY A 219 -5.42 -15.65 19.25
CA GLY A 219 -5.20 -14.82 20.44
C GLY A 219 -5.87 -13.44 20.36
N PHE A 220 -6.11 -12.92 19.15
CA PHE A 220 -6.76 -11.62 18.93
C PHE A 220 -8.26 -11.71 18.63
N THR A 221 -8.85 -12.91 18.53
CA THR A 221 -10.27 -13.10 18.19
C THR A 221 -11.21 -12.25 19.05
N ALA A 222 -10.97 -12.18 20.37
CA ALA A 222 -11.81 -11.38 21.26
C ALA A 222 -11.70 -9.86 21.00
N ALA A 223 -10.50 -9.37 20.68
CA ALA A 223 -10.28 -7.97 20.34
C ALA A 223 -10.88 -7.61 18.98
N HIS A 224 -10.73 -8.48 17.98
CA HIS A 224 -11.34 -8.32 16.66
C HIS A 224 -12.86 -8.30 16.71
N ASN A 225 -13.47 -9.24 17.44
CA ASN A 225 -14.92 -9.28 17.61
C ASN A 225 -15.48 -8.09 18.39
N ALA A 226 -14.64 -7.36 19.14
CA ALA A 226 -15.07 -6.14 19.83
C ALA A 226 -15.19 -4.94 18.89
N VAL A 227 -14.57 -4.98 17.71
CA VAL A 227 -14.50 -3.86 16.76
C VAL A 227 -15.24 -4.16 15.46
N GLY A 228 -15.13 -5.37 14.93
CA GLY A 228 -15.71 -5.79 13.66
C GLY A 228 -16.14 -7.25 13.72
N SER A 229 -15.32 -8.12 13.14
CA SER A 229 -15.47 -9.57 13.25
C SER A 229 -14.13 -10.26 12.94
N HIS A 230 -13.94 -11.45 13.49
CA HIS A 230 -12.78 -12.29 13.19
C HIS A 230 -13.19 -13.49 12.33
N PRO A 231 -12.47 -13.78 11.23
CA PRO A 231 -11.21 -13.16 10.77
C PRO A 231 -11.37 -11.94 9.86
N GLU A 232 -12.60 -11.49 9.57
CA GLU A 232 -12.88 -10.60 8.45
C GLU A 232 -12.22 -9.23 8.56
N ILE A 233 -11.98 -8.74 9.77
CA ILE A 233 -11.27 -7.47 9.99
C ILE A 233 -9.83 -7.48 9.45
N CYS A 234 -9.22 -8.65 9.28
CA CYS A 234 -7.87 -8.80 8.71
C CYS A 234 -7.81 -8.50 7.21
N TYR A 235 -8.97 -8.35 6.58
CA TYR A 235 -9.12 -7.89 5.21
C TYR A 235 -9.11 -6.36 5.09
N ASP A 236 -9.29 -5.66 6.21
CA ASP A 236 -9.11 -4.21 6.26
C ASP A 236 -7.60 -3.89 6.37
N THR A 237 -7.03 -3.49 5.23
CA THR A 237 -5.62 -3.13 5.11
C THR A 237 -5.22 -1.99 6.07
N THR A 238 -6.08 -1.01 6.36
CA THR A 238 -5.75 0.08 7.29
C THR A 238 -5.80 -0.44 8.72
N PHE A 239 -6.80 -1.25 9.07
CA PHE A 239 -6.85 -1.88 10.39
C PHE A 239 -5.59 -2.71 10.65
N THR A 240 -5.19 -3.53 9.67
CA THR A 240 -3.98 -4.37 9.76
C THR A 240 -2.73 -3.51 9.96
N LEU A 241 -2.54 -2.44 9.17
CA LEU A 241 -1.41 -1.51 9.33
C LEU A 241 -1.34 -0.93 10.77
N LEU A 242 -2.48 -0.53 11.32
CA LEU A 242 -2.55 0.15 12.61
C LEU A 242 -2.50 -0.78 13.82
N ASN A 243 -2.71 -2.09 13.64
CA ASN A 243 -2.88 -3.01 14.76
C ASN A 243 -1.95 -4.21 14.75
N HIS A 244 -1.40 -4.61 13.60
CA HIS A 244 -0.71 -5.89 13.46
C HIS A 244 0.68 -5.83 12.82
N ILE A 245 1.04 -4.71 12.19
CA ILE A 245 2.37 -4.59 11.58
C ILE A 245 3.43 -4.34 12.65
N SER A 246 4.35 -5.29 12.77
CA SER A 246 5.49 -5.25 13.69
C SER A 246 6.79 -4.78 13.02
N THR A 247 6.89 -4.89 11.70
CA THR A 247 8.04 -4.38 10.93
C THR A 247 8.06 -2.85 10.95
N PRO A 248 9.20 -2.20 11.27
CA PRO A 248 9.32 -0.76 11.20
C PRO A 248 8.90 -0.20 9.83
N PHE A 249 8.02 0.80 9.82
CA PHE A 249 7.53 1.41 8.58
C PHE A 249 7.44 2.94 8.66
N PHE A 250 7.47 3.57 7.49
CA PHE A 250 7.12 4.96 7.29
C PHE A 250 5.80 5.03 6.52
N LEU A 251 4.87 5.86 6.96
CA LEU A 251 3.58 6.05 6.30
C LEU A 251 3.49 7.44 5.64
N HIS A 252 3.29 7.47 4.33
CA HIS A 252 2.79 8.64 3.63
C HIS A 252 1.33 8.45 3.23
N GLN A 253 0.51 9.44 3.52
CA GLN A 253 -0.84 9.54 3.04
C GLN A 253 -1.22 11.02 2.91
N ASP A 254 -1.58 11.47 1.71
CA ASP A 254 -2.13 12.80 1.54
C ASP A 254 -3.44 12.91 2.33
N ILE A 255 -3.54 13.93 3.17
CA ILE A 255 -4.73 14.20 3.99
C ILE A 255 -5.96 14.40 3.11
N ASN A 256 -5.75 14.88 1.88
CA ASN A 256 -6.77 15.09 0.87
C ASN A 256 -6.61 14.14 -0.33
N ASP A 257 -6.15 12.90 -0.10
CA ASP A 257 -6.07 11.88 -1.15
C ASP A 257 -7.39 11.79 -1.93
N PRO A 258 -7.37 12.03 -3.26
CA PRO A 258 -8.60 12.14 -4.03
C PRO A 258 -9.34 10.81 -4.17
N LEU A 259 -8.64 9.67 -4.22
CA LEU A 259 -9.27 8.35 -4.35
C LEU A 259 -9.87 7.89 -3.03
N GLY A 260 -9.13 8.09 -1.93
CA GLY A 260 -9.64 7.88 -0.58
C GLY A 260 -10.87 8.74 -0.35
N ARG A 261 -10.78 10.06 -0.56
CA ARG A 261 -11.88 10.99 -0.35
C ARG A 261 -13.11 10.63 -1.21
N GLU A 262 -12.94 10.36 -2.51
CA GLU A 262 -14.06 10.01 -3.40
C GLU A 262 -14.82 8.78 -2.91
N LYS A 263 -14.12 7.71 -2.52
CA LYS A 263 -14.74 6.49 -2.00
C LYS A 263 -15.62 6.79 -0.78
N TYR A 264 -15.08 7.48 0.22
CA TYR A 264 -15.80 7.71 1.49
C TYR A 264 -16.97 8.68 1.31
N LEU A 265 -16.80 9.71 0.48
CA LEU A 265 -17.89 10.63 0.17
C LEU A 265 -18.97 9.99 -0.71
N SER A 266 -18.63 9.04 -1.59
CA SER A 266 -19.63 8.32 -2.40
C SER A 266 -20.56 7.44 -1.56
N TRP A 267 -20.10 7.00 -0.40
CA TRP A 267 -20.87 6.26 0.59
C TRP A 267 -21.44 7.18 1.68
N ASN A 268 -21.17 8.49 1.64
CA ASN A 268 -21.54 9.44 2.69
C ASN A 268 -21.01 9.06 4.09
N LEU A 269 -19.91 8.30 4.17
CA LEU A 269 -19.27 7.92 5.44
C LEU A 269 -18.65 9.10 6.17
N PHE A 270 -18.30 10.15 5.43
CA PHE A 270 -17.97 11.46 5.96
C PHE A 270 -18.94 12.48 5.36
N LEU A 271 -19.50 13.35 6.22
CA LEU A 271 -20.44 14.39 5.81
C LEU A 271 -19.77 15.49 4.96
N SER A 272 -18.45 15.64 5.07
CA SER A 272 -17.70 16.65 4.36
C SER A 272 -16.23 16.28 4.17
N GLY A 273 -15.57 16.92 3.19
CA GLY A 273 -14.12 16.82 3.02
C GLY A 273 -13.33 17.16 4.29
N PRO A 274 -13.66 18.24 5.03
CA PRO A 274 -13.09 18.51 6.35
C PRO A 274 -13.13 17.37 7.37
N ASP A 275 -14.20 16.58 7.39
CA ASP A 275 -14.31 15.46 8.33
C ASP A 275 -13.34 14.33 7.92
N PHE A 276 -13.26 14.04 6.62
CA PHE A 276 -12.25 13.13 6.07
C PHE A 276 -10.82 13.60 6.38
N TRP A 277 -10.52 14.89 6.19
CA TRP A 277 -9.20 15.47 6.47
C TRP A 277 -8.83 15.34 7.94
N ARG A 278 -9.76 15.61 8.85
CA ARG A 278 -9.54 15.46 10.28
C ARG A 278 -9.26 14.01 10.66
N ALA A 279 -10.03 13.06 10.10
CA ALA A 279 -9.83 11.63 10.29
C ALA A 279 -8.44 11.19 9.83
N GLN A 280 -8.07 11.55 8.60
CA GLN A 280 -6.77 11.18 8.03
C GLN A 280 -5.61 11.81 8.82
N ALA A 281 -5.72 13.09 9.19
CA ALA A 281 -4.71 13.77 10.00
C ALA A 281 -4.53 13.03 11.33
N THR A 282 -5.62 12.77 12.06
CA THR A 282 -5.62 12.14 13.39
C THR A 282 -4.97 10.77 13.35
N GLN A 283 -5.32 9.96 12.34
CA GLN A 283 -4.68 8.66 12.11
C GLN A 283 -3.17 8.79 11.91
N LEU A 284 -2.71 9.74 11.09
CA LEU A 284 -1.27 9.97 10.88
C LEU A 284 -0.56 10.41 12.17
N MET A 285 -1.19 11.20 13.03
CA MET A 285 -0.63 11.55 14.34
C MET A 285 -0.55 10.36 15.28
N GLN A 286 -1.57 9.48 15.26
CA GLN A 286 -1.53 8.23 16.01
C GLN A 286 -0.37 7.35 15.54
N VAL A 287 -0.10 7.29 14.23
CA VAL A 287 1.07 6.58 13.69
C VAL A 287 2.37 7.24 14.14
N ALA A 288 2.46 8.57 14.09
CA ALA A 288 3.69 9.31 14.44
C ALA A 288 4.02 9.34 15.94
N THR A 289 3.02 9.26 16.83
CA THR A 289 3.19 9.54 18.26
C THR A 289 2.54 8.52 19.20
N GLY A 290 1.66 7.65 18.66
CA GLY A 290 0.95 6.65 19.43
C GLY A 290 1.77 5.38 19.65
N PRO A 291 1.38 4.54 20.63
CA PRO A 291 2.13 3.35 21.02
C PRO A 291 1.93 2.14 20.09
N GLY A 292 1.04 2.24 19.10
CA GLY A 292 0.51 1.11 18.33
C GLY A 292 -0.91 0.72 18.73
N GLY A 293 -1.47 -0.21 17.98
CA GLY A 293 -2.80 -0.77 18.20
C GLY A 293 -2.75 -2.01 19.07
N LEU A 294 -3.33 -3.11 18.59
CA LEU A 294 -3.30 -4.41 19.28
C LEU A 294 -1.88 -4.93 19.49
N GLU A 295 -1.02 -4.74 18.51
CA GLU A 295 0.42 -4.95 18.59
C GLU A 295 1.14 -3.60 18.71
N PRO A 296 2.01 -3.42 19.71
CA PRO A 296 2.75 -2.18 19.89
C PRO A 296 3.85 -2.02 18.84
N TRP A 297 4.18 -0.78 18.52
CA TRP A 297 5.29 -0.47 17.62
C TRP A 297 6.63 -0.90 18.22
N ALA A 298 7.35 -1.77 17.52
CA ALA A 298 8.73 -2.11 17.88
C ALA A 298 9.67 -0.89 17.70
N VAL A 299 9.41 -0.10 16.66
CA VAL A 299 10.06 1.19 16.37
C VAL A 299 8.95 2.17 16.00
N GLN A 300 8.96 3.37 16.58
CA GLN A 300 7.95 4.39 16.26
C GLN A 300 7.96 4.67 14.74
N PRO A 301 6.83 4.50 14.04
CA PRO A 301 6.73 4.84 12.63
C PRO A 301 6.93 6.33 12.37
N GLY A 302 7.56 6.65 11.24
CA GLY A 302 7.52 8.01 10.69
C GLY A 302 6.21 8.23 9.92
N ALA A 303 5.77 9.48 9.82
CA ALA A 303 4.55 9.80 9.07
C ALA A 303 4.65 11.13 8.32
N PHE A 304 4.24 11.13 7.05
CA PHE A 304 4.12 12.34 6.25
C PHE A 304 2.68 12.51 5.76
N GLY A 305 2.08 13.65 6.07
CA GLY A 305 0.68 13.95 5.77
C GLY A 305 0.51 15.33 5.17
N PRO A 306 0.93 15.56 3.91
CA PRO A 306 0.63 16.81 3.23
C PRO A 306 -0.85 16.86 2.84
N LYS A 307 -1.31 18.03 2.40
CA LYS A 307 -2.63 18.24 1.82
C LYS A 307 -2.49 18.78 0.40
N CYS A 308 -2.14 17.88 -0.52
CA CYS A 308 -1.79 18.20 -1.91
C CYS A 308 -2.84 17.74 -2.93
N ASP A 309 -3.91 17.05 -2.51
CA ASP A 309 -4.89 16.44 -3.44
C ASP A 309 -4.22 15.41 -4.36
N LEU A 310 -3.19 14.72 -3.87
CA LEU A 310 -2.44 13.72 -4.62
C LEU A 310 -2.65 12.33 -4.04
N HIS A 311 -2.69 11.35 -4.93
CA HIS A 311 -2.78 9.95 -4.51
C HIS A 311 -1.39 9.43 -4.14
N ILE A 312 -0.45 9.42 -5.08
CA ILE A 312 0.90 8.83 -4.91
C ILE A 312 1.95 9.95 -4.96
N SER A 313 3.06 9.80 -4.24
CA SER A 313 4.18 10.76 -4.27
C SER A 313 5.57 10.11 -4.30
N ILE A 314 5.70 8.81 -4.03
CA ILE A 314 7.02 8.17 -3.88
C ILE A 314 7.74 7.92 -5.22
N LEU A 315 7.00 7.86 -6.34
CA LEU A 315 7.53 7.44 -7.65
C LEU A 315 7.99 8.60 -8.55
N ASP A 316 7.79 9.84 -8.14
CA ASP A 316 8.06 11.03 -8.96
C ASP A 316 8.77 12.14 -8.16
N ASN A 317 8.79 13.36 -8.72
CA ASN A 317 9.47 14.48 -8.07
C ASN A 317 8.79 14.96 -6.79
N HIS A 318 7.52 14.60 -6.56
CA HIS A 318 6.80 14.94 -5.33
C HIS A 318 7.49 14.38 -4.10
N PHE A 319 8.21 13.25 -4.23
CA PHE A 319 9.05 12.68 -3.18
C PHE A 319 10.07 13.69 -2.62
N TYR A 320 10.53 14.63 -3.44
CA TYR A 320 11.51 15.66 -3.06
C TYR A 320 10.92 17.05 -2.89
N SER A 321 9.78 17.35 -3.52
CA SER A 321 9.24 18.71 -3.61
C SER A 321 8.03 18.98 -2.72
N HIS A 322 7.42 17.95 -2.14
CA HIS A 322 6.29 18.14 -1.24
C HIS A 322 6.74 18.49 0.17
N HIS A 323 6.15 19.56 0.72
CA HIS A 323 6.38 19.97 2.10
C HIS A 323 5.06 20.39 2.73
N VAL A 324 4.82 20.04 4.00
CA VAL A 324 3.63 20.53 4.73
C VAL A 324 3.66 22.06 4.84
N ASN A 325 4.86 22.65 4.98
CA ASN A 325 5.05 24.09 5.10
C ASN A 325 6.34 24.56 4.37
N PRO A 326 6.52 25.88 4.10
CA PRO A 326 7.67 26.39 3.32
C PRO A 326 9.06 26.12 3.87
N ALA A 327 9.18 25.85 5.17
CA ALA A 327 10.44 25.51 5.82
C ALA A 327 10.48 24.03 6.22
N GLY A 328 9.48 23.24 5.80
CA GLY A 328 9.32 21.85 6.14
C GLY A 328 10.28 20.96 5.38
N LEU A 329 10.43 19.74 5.86
CA LEU A 329 11.20 18.71 5.17
C LEU A 329 10.35 18.03 4.10
N SER A 330 11.01 17.51 3.06
CA SER A 330 10.32 16.76 2.02
C SER A 330 9.92 15.36 2.51
N PHE A 331 9.08 14.65 1.74
CA PHE A 331 8.80 13.24 1.98
C PHE A 331 10.12 12.43 2.08
N HIS A 332 11.03 12.62 1.13
CA HIS A 332 12.36 12.03 1.12
C HIS A 332 13.14 12.32 2.41
N ASP A 333 13.23 13.59 2.80
CA ASP A 333 14.04 13.99 3.96
C ASP A 333 13.50 13.41 5.27
N LEU A 334 12.18 13.31 5.40
CA LEU A 334 11.54 12.71 6.57
C LEU A 334 11.76 11.19 6.63
N VAL A 335 11.68 10.49 5.48
CA VAL A 335 12.00 9.06 5.40
C VAL A 335 13.46 8.82 5.77
N ASP A 336 14.39 9.61 5.21
CA ASP A 336 15.81 9.47 5.49
C ASP A 336 16.11 9.78 6.97
N ASN A 337 15.52 10.84 7.53
CA ASN A 337 15.64 11.13 8.95
C ASN A 337 15.13 9.97 9.82
N TRP A 338 13.91 9.48 9.56
CA TRP A 338 13.31 8.38 10.31
C TRP A 338 14.19 7.13 10.29
N ARG A 339 14.65 6.73 9.10
CA ARG A 339 15.52 5.56 8.92
C ARG A 339 16.83 5.67 9.69
N ASN A 340 17.42 6.87 9.72
CA ASN A 340 18.66 7.14 10.43
C ASN A 340 18.45 7.51 11.92
N GLY A 341 17.22 7.45 12.45
CA GLY A 341 16.92 7.81 13.84
C GLY A 341 17.09 9.30 14.16
N LEU A 342 16.96 10.17 13.15
CA LEU A 342 17.07 11.62 13.25
C LEU A 342 15.69 12.27 13.33
N ALA A 343 15.65 13.49 13.87
CA ALA A 343 14.44 14.31 13.94
C ALA A 343 14.55 15.52 12.99
N PRO A 344 13.43 15.99 12.41
CA PRO A 344 12.09 15.41 12.51
C PRO A 344 11.92 14.18 11.61
N ALA A 345 11.16 13.19 12.11
CA ALA A 345 10.80 11.95 11.41
C ALA A 345 9.33 11.92 10.92
N SER A 346 8.59 13.00 11.19
CA SER A 346 7.20 13.18 10.77
C SER A 346 6.89 14.64 10.52
N ASP A 347 6.00 14.92 9.55
CA ASP A 347 5.40 16.24 9.32
C ASP A 347 3.99 16.03 8.77
N ILE A 348 2.98 16.57 9.45
CA ILE A 348 1.57 16.32 9.15
C ILE A 348 0.83 17.65 9.18
N GLN A 349 0.05 17.93 8.14
CA GLN A 349 -0.75 19.14 8.03
C GLN A 349 -1.73 19.24 9.23
N PRO A 350 -1.78 20.39 9.94
CA PRO A 350 -2.51 20.56 11.20
C PRO A 350 -4.04 20.71 11.04
N ASP A 351 -4.70 19.80 10.31
CA ASP A 351 -6.15 19.83 10.06
C ASP A 351 -6.99 19.21 11.20
N PHE A 352 -6.39 18.97 12.35
CA PHE A 352 -6.99 18.31 13.52
C PHE A 352 -8.11 19.11 14.21
N ASN A 353 -7.97 20.43 14.28
CA ASN A 353 -8.77 21.28 15.19
C ASN A 353 -9.19 22.63 14.60
N ALA A 354 -8.74 22.99 13.40
CA ALA A 354 -9.06 24.30 12.83
C ALA A 354 -10.39 24.23 12.06
N GLY A 355 -11.38 25.00 12.51
CA GLY A 355 -12.37 25.52 11.58
C GLY A 355 -11.65 26.32 10.48
N ALA A 356 -12.24 26.40 9.30
CA ALA A 356 -11.68 27.12 8.16
C ALA A 356 -11.06 28.49 8.55
N PRO A 357 -9.96 28.92 7.89
CA PRO A 357 -9.42 28.38 6.64
C PRO A 357 -8.35 27.30 6.84
N TYR A 358 -8.46 26.23 6.04
CA TYR A 358 -7.41 25.23 5.90
C TYR A 358 -6.28 25.78 5.02
N THR A 359 -5.03 25.55 5.43
CA THR A 359 -3.86 25.99 4.65
C THR A 359 -3.39 24.81 3.78
N PRO A 360 -3.35 24.94 2.44
CA PRO A 360 -2.77 23.90 1.60
C PRO A 360 -1.28 23.71 1.91
N SER A 361 -0.78 22.49 1.72
CA SER A 361 0.65 22.22 1.71
C SER A 361 1.31 22.80 0.44
N ILE A 362 2.64 22.76 0.36
CA ILE A 362 3.38 23.17 -0.84
C ILE A 362 3.56 21.95 -1.74
N CYS A 363 2.91 21.99 -2.88
CA CYS A 363 2.80 20.88 -3.84
C CYS A 363 3.06 21.43 -5.25
N PRO A 364 4.34 21.77 -5.56
CA PRO A 364 4.71 22.56 -6.72
C PRO A 364 4.79 21.76 -8.02
#